data_AF-A0A427THJ6-F1
#
_entry.id   AF-A0A427THJ6-F1
#
_cell.length_a   1.000
_cell.length_b   1.000
_cell.length_c   1.000
_cell.angle_alpha   90.00
_cell.angle_beta   90.00
_cell.angle_gamma   90.00
#
_symmetry.space_group_name_H-M   'P 1'
#
loop_
_entity.id
_entity.type
_entity.pdbx_description
1 polymer ?
#
loop_
_entity_poly.entity_id
_entity_poly.type
_entity_poly.pdbx_seq_one_letter_code
_entity_poly.pdbx_strand_id
1 'polypeptide(L)'
;MSVETAGAVRPAPSRPAAAPLPWLLPIRPLQAAVWELAAIAVLLAWLVDGVAQPVRITVSAVAGAVVLLTSVRFAGRHPAGWALTWTAFRLRRHDTRRESPDPLLSVAGPVKVRQHVDRAGNRFGVAEVDGGWSALVRLTPGTGAPGALADILREAYRRTDVPLASAQLLTWAIPRGDQVLRVRWLAVRYRPDLAPIAALARGGGDLGALRSTASAALSLMGALAEAGYQSTVLEAGELAKELRVALGVQGPASGAPESWRAWTWGGGAPQMCFAPRTSRALDAAVPGAAFTATSYTLTRTAGGKEKVDVTIRVGARPGAPVPVPPSAVPLHGRHGAGVRRTLPLALDD
;
A
#
# COMPACT_ATOMS: atom_id res chain seq x y z
N MET A 1 32.41 -48.08 -38.22
CA MET A 1 31.25 -48.21 -37.30
C MET A 1 30.77 -46.82 -36.97
N SER A 2 29.78 -46.34 -37.72
CA SER A 2 29.21 -45.00 -37.57
C SER A 2 28.00 -45.11 -36.66
N VAL A 3 28.05 -44.44 -35.51
CA VAL A 3 26.97 -44.43 -34.53
C VAL A 3 25.94 -43.38 -34.96
N GLU A 4 24.77 -43.87 -35.35
CA GLU A 4 23.60 -43.11 -35.76
C GLU A 4 22.97 -42.45 -34.52
N THR A 5 23.02 -41.11 -34.46
CA THR A 5 22.46 -40.31 -33.37
C THR A 5 20.94 -40.26 -33.47
N ALA A 6 20.29 -40.84 -32.46
CA ALA A 6 18.85 -40.87 -32.29
C ALA A 6 18.22 -39.46 -32.32
N GLY A 7 17.10 -39.36 -33.06
CA GLY A 7 16.38 -38.12 -33.33
C GLY A 7 15.86 -37.40 -32.08
N ALA A 8 16.07 -36.10 -32.06
CA ALA A 8 15.51 -35.20 -31.07
C ALA A 8 13.98 -35.12 -31.20
N VAL A 9 13.27 -35.59 -30.17
CA VAL A 9 11.82 -35.44 -30.04
C VAL A 9 11.51 -33.96 -29.86
N ARG A 10 10.84 -33.36 -30.86
CA ARG A 10 10.40 -31.97 -30.84
C ARG A 10 9.22 -31.85 -29.85
N PRO A 11 9.31 -31.04 -28.78
CA PRO A 11 8.18 -30.87 -27.85
C PRO A 11 7.01 -30.22 -28.59
N ALA A 12 5.81 -30.79 -28.39
CA ALA A 12 4.58 -30.26 -28.96
C ALA A 12 4.34 -28.81 -28.50
N PRO A 13 3.81 -27.92 -29.36
CA PRO A 13 3.49 -26.56 -28.97
C PRO A 13 2.46 -26.56 -27.83
N SER A 14 2.83 -25.93 -26.71
CA SER A 14 1.95 -25.71 -25.57
C SER A 14 0.71 -24.93 -26.00
N ARG A 15 -0.45 -25.58 -25.96
CA ARG A 15 -1.76 -24.96 -26.22
C ARG A 15 -1.93 -23.77 -25.26
N PRO A 16 -2.26 -22.56 -25.73
CA PRO A 16 -2.47 -21.42 -24.84
C PRO A 16 -3.63 -21.74 -23.89
N ALA A 17 -3.37 -21.69 -22.59
CA ALA A 17 -4.41 -21.79 -21.58
C ALA A 17 -5.44 -20.68 -21.82
N ALA A 18 -6.73 -21.02 -21.85
CA ALA A 18 -7.80 -20.04 -22.00
C ALA A 18 -7.66 -18.98 -20.91
N ALA A 19 -7.39 -17.74 -21.31
CA ALA A 19 -7.25 -16.63 -20.37
C ALA A 19 -8.58 -16.48 -19.63
N PRO A 20 -8.60 -16.64 -18.29
CA PRO A 20 -9.84 -16.48 -17.55
C PRO A 20 -10.33 -15.04 -17.71
N LEU A 21 -11.63 -14.90 -17.95
CA LEU A 21 -12.29 -13.61 -18.11
C LEU A 21 -11.94 -12.69 -16.91
N PRO A 22 -11.28 -11.53 -17.15
CA PRO A 22 -10.67 -10.73 -16.08
C PRO A 22 -11.69 -10.11 -15.11
N TRP A 23 -12.98 -10.15 -15.42
CA TRP A 23 -14.06 -9.68 -14.55
C TRP A 23 -14.48 -10.72 -13.48
N LEU A 24 -14.08 -11.99 -13.60
CA LEU A 24 -14.48 -13.08 -12.69
C LEU A 24 -13.44 -13.48 -11.62
N LEU A 25 -12.17 -13.08 -11.75
CA LEU A 25 -11.10 -13.53 -10.83
C LEU A 25 -10.39 -12.39 -10.12
N PRO A 26 -9.96 -12.55 -8.84
CA PRO A 26 -9.98 -13.78 -8.04
C PRO A 26 -11.28 -13.95 -7.23
N ILE A 27 -11.88 -15.15 -7.26
CA ILE A 27 -13.00 -15.54 -6.38
C ILE A 27 -12.40 -15.85 -5.00
N ARG A 28 -12.93 -15.22 -3.94
CA ARG A 28 -12.51 -15.53 -2.57
C ARG A 28 -13.19 -16.82 -2.10
N PRO A 29 -12.57 -17.65 -1.23
CA PRO A 29 -13.20 -18.86 -0.70
C PRO A 29 -14.59 -18.60 -0.09
N LEU A 30 -14.74 -17.49 0.63
CA LEU A 30 -16.03 -17.07 1.19
C LEU A 30 -17.08 -16.78 0.10
N GLN A 31 -16.66 -16.22 -1.03
CA GLN A 31 -17.56 -15.93 -2.15
C GLN A 31 -18.04 -17.22 -2.82
N ALA A 32 -17.16 -18.22 -2.97
CA ALA A 32 -17.53 -19.55 -3.44
C ALA A 32 -18.53 -20.21 -2.48
N ALA A 33 -18.25 -20.18 -1.17
CA ALA A 33 -19.16 -20.72 -0.16
C ALA A 33 -20.55 -20.04 -0.19
N VAL A 34 -20.62 -18.72 -0.38
CA VAL A 34 -21.89 -18.00 -0.52
C VAL A 34 -22.65 -18.43 -1.78
N TRP A 35 -21.95 -18.69 -2.88
CA TRP A 35 -22.58 -19.18 -4.11
C TRP A 35 -23.07 -20.62 -3.98
N GLU A 36 -22.31 -21.48 -3.32
CA GLU A 36 -22.73 -22.87 -3.02
C GLU A 36 -23.98 -22.88 -2.13
N LEU A 37 -24.01 -22.08 -1.07
CA LEU A 37 -25.19 -21.94 -0.21
C LEU A 37 -26.40 -21.41 -0.98
N ALA A 38 -26.20 -20.43 -1.88
CA ALA A 38 -27.27 -19.92 -2.74
C ALA A 38 -27.80 -21.00 -3.69
N ALA A 39 -26.93 -21.82 -4.28
CA ALA A 39 -27.32 -22.93 -5.15
C ALA A 39 -28.09 -24.02 -4.38
N ILE A 40 -27.62 -24.39 -3.18
CA ILE A 40 -28.31 -25.35 -2.30
C ILE A 40 -29.69 -24.82 -1.91
N ALA A 41 -29.81 -23.54 -1.56
CA ALA A 41 -31.10 -22.94 -1.20
C ALA A 41 -32.11 -23.00 -2.35
N VAL A 42 -31.66 -22.72 -3.59
CA VAL A 42 -32.50 -22.85 -4.78
C VAL A 42 -32.90 -24.31 -5.00
N LEU A 43 -31.95 -25.24 -4.92
CA LEU A 43 -32.21 -26.66 -5.12
C LEU A 43 -33.23 -27.20 -4.09
N LEU A 44 -33.09 -26.85 -2.82
CA LEU A 44 -34.04 -27.22 -1.76
C LEU A 44 -35.44 -26.63 -2.00
N ALA A 45 -35.53 -25.36 -2.42
CA ALA A 45 -36.82 -24.73 -2.69
C ALA A 45 -37.60 -25.42 -3.83
N TRP A 46 -36.90 -26.02 -4.79
CA TRP A 46 -37.51 -26.70 -5.94
C TRP A 46 -37.71 -28.21 -5.77
N LEU A 47 -36.93 -28.87 -4.91
CA LEU A 47 -37.04 -30.32 -4.66
C LEU A 47 -37.93 -30.70 -3.49
N VAL A 48 -38.14 -29.81 -2.52
CA VAL A 48 -38.98 -30.11 -1.35
C VAL A 48 -40.46 -29.90 -1.69
N ASP A 49 -41.23 -30.97 -1.56
CA ASP A 49 -42.68 -30.94 -1.70
C ASP A 49 -43.31 -30.08 -0.61
N GLY A 50 -44.37 -29.34 -0.96
CA GLY A 50 -45.08 -28.44 -0.02
C GLY A 50 -44.55 -27.00 0.02
N VAL A 51 -43.45 -26.67 -0.65
CA VAL A 51 -42.98 -25.28 -0.79
C VAL A 51 -43.86 -24.53 -1.80
N ALA A 52 -44.55 -23.48 -1.35
CA ALA A 52 -45.40 -22.65 -2.20
C ALA A 52 -44.61 -21.97 -3.34
N GLN A 53 -45.19 -21.90 -4.53
CA GLN A 53 -44.59 -21.23 -5.71
C GLN A 53 -44.03 -19.83 -5.45
N PRO A 54 -44.70 -18.90 -4.72
CA PRO A 54 -44.12 -17.59 -4.44
C PRO A 54 -42.79 -17.70 -3.67
N VAL A 55 -42.69 -18.62 -2.72
CA VAL A 55 -41.46 -18.85 -1.94
C VAL A 55 -40.32 -19.31 -2.84
N ARG A 56 -40.60 -20.22 -3.79
CA ARG A 56 -39.59 -20.71 -4.76
C ARG A 56 -39.02 -19.56 -5.59
N ILE A 57 -39.90 -18.72 -6.14
CA ILE A 57 -39.53 -17.55 -6.95
C ILE A 57 -38.68 -16.58 -6.12
N THR A 58 -39.11 -16.27 -4.88
CA THR A 58 -38.37 -15.36 -4.00
C THR A 58 -36.97 -15.91 -3.69
N VAL A 59 -36.83 -17.19 -3.34
CA VAL A 59 -35.51 -17.80 -3.06
C VAL A 59 -34.60 -17.74 -4.29
N SER A 60 -35.11 -18.10 -5.47
CA SER A 60 -34.35 -18.02 -6.72
C SER A 60 -33.92 -16.59 -7.07
N ALA A 61 -34.83 -15.62 -6.91
CA ALA A 61 -34.52 -14.21 -7.16
C ALA A 61 -33.45 -13.67 -6.20
N VAL A 62 -33.57 -13.98 -4.90
CA VAL A 62 -32.58 -13.57 -3.88
C VAL A 62 -31.23 -14.22 -4.14
N ALA A 63 -31.19 -15.52 -4.45
CA ALA A 63 -29.96 -16.23 -4.79
C ALA A 63 -29.27 -15.61 -6.03
N GLY A 64 -30.04 -15.34 -7.08
CA GLY A 64 -29.55 -14.64 -8.28
C GLY A 64 -28.99 -13.25 -7.97
N ALA A 65 -29.69 -12.47 -7.14
CA ALA A 65 -29.24 -11.16 -6.70
C ALA A 65 -27.93 -11.23 -5.89
N VAL A 66 -27.80 -12.21 -4.98
CA VAL A 66 -26.56 -12.43 -4.20
C VAL A 66 -25.39 -12.74 -5.12
N VAL A 67 -25.58 -13.64 -6.09
CA VAL A 67 -24.54 -13.97 -7.08
C VAL A 67 -24.19 -12.72 -7.90
N LEU A 68 -25.15 -11.95 -8.40
CA LEU A 68 -24.88 -10.72 -9.16
C LEU A 68 -24.12 -9.66 -8.34
N LEU A 69 -24.57 -9.38 -7.11
CA LEU A 69 -23.98 -8.37 -6.21
C LEU A 69 -22.56 -8.72 -5.72
N THR A 70 -22.18 -10.00 -5.85
CA THR A 70 -20.85 -10.50 -5.47
C THR A 70 -19.96 -10.82 -6.67
N SER A 71 -20.52 -11.15 -7.84
CA SER A 71 -19.79 -11.51 -9.06
C SER A 71 -19.46 -10.32 -9.96
N VAL A 72 -20.42 -9.41 -10.19
CA VAL A 72 -20.24 -8.32 -11.16
C VAL A 72 -19.28 -7.29 -10.58
N ARG A 73 -18.17 -7.02 -11.27
CA ARG A 73 -17.17 -6.05 -10.83
C ARG A 73 -17.30 -4.73 -11.58
N PHE A 74 -17.56 -3.67 -10.85
CA PHE A 74 -17.49 -2.30 -11.34
C PHE A 74 -16.27 -1.60 -10.73
N ALA A 75 -15.37 -1.10 -11.59
CA ALA A 75 -14.10 -0.50 -11.18
C ALA A 75 -13.27 -1.41 -10.24
N GLY A 76 -13.21 -2.71 -10.55
CA GLY A 76 -12.42 -3.68 -9.79
C GLY A 76 -13.03 -4.16 -8.46
N ARG A 77 -14.26 -3.74 -8.11
CA ARG A 77 -14.97 -4.21 -6.91
C ARG A 77 -16.42 -4.59 -7.22
N HIS A 78 -16.97 -5.52 -6.46
CA HIS A 78 -18.38 -5.90 -6.55
C HIS A 78 -19.29 -4.92 -5.78
N PRO A 79 -20.57 -4.77 -6.13
CA PRO A 79 -21.52 -3.87 -5.47
C PRO A 79 -21.56 -3.97 -3.94
N ALA A 80 -21.55 -5.18 -3.37
CA ALA A 80 -21.49 -5.34 -1.92
C ALA A 80 -20.19 -4.76 -1.31
N GLY A 81 -19.06 -4.86 -2.02
CA GLY A 81 -17.80 -4.25 -1.62
C GLY A 81 -17.85 -2.72 -1.69
N TRP A 82 -18.59 -2.16 -2.65
CA TRP A 82 -18.89 -0.73 -2.70
C TRP A 82 -19.75 -0.26 -1.53
N ALA A 83 -20.82 -1.00 -1.22
CA ALA A 83 -21.69 -0.71 -0.08
C ALA A 83 -20.92 -0.73 1.25
N LEU A 84 -20.04 -1.72 1.46
CA LEU A 84 -19.16 -1.79 2.63
C LEU A 84 -18.17 -0.62 2.67
N THR A 85 -17.57 -0.26 1.53
CA THR A 85 -16.64 0.88 1.45
C THR A 85 -17.36 2.20 1.78
N TRP A 86 -18.57 2.37 1.27
CA TRP A 86 -19.41 3.54 1.54
C TRP A 86 -19.84 3.62 3.01
N THR A 87 -20.28 2.50 3.58
CA THR A 87 -20.66 2.41 5.00
C THR A 87 -19.47 2.71 5.89
N ALA A 88 -18.31 2.10 5.61
CA ALA A 88 -17.08 2.37 6.35
C ALA A 88 -16.63 3.84 6.21
N PHE A 89 -16.79 4.45 5.03
CA PHE A 89 -16.53 5.87 4.82
C PHE A 89 -17.47 6.75 5.66
N ARG A 90 -18.77 6.43 5.70
CA ARG A 90 -19.76 7.14 6.53
C ARG A 90 -19.45 7.02 8.02
N LEU A 91 -19.13 5.81 8.50
CA LEU A 91 -18.78 5.58 9.90
C LEU A 91 -17.50 6.35 10.28
N ARG A 92 -16.46 6.32 9.43
CA ARG A 92 -15.21 7.07 9.65
C ARG A 92 -15.38 8.59 9.63
N ARG A 93 -16.47 9.12 9.06
CA ARG A 93 -16.73 10.56 9.05
C ARG A 93 -16.94 11.12 10.47
N HIS A 94 -17.27 10.27 11.44
CA HIS A 94 -17.49 10.63 12.84
C HIS A 94 -16.25 10.41 13.73
N ASP A 95 -15.08 10.10 13.15
CA ASP A 95 -13.83 9.98 13.91
C ASP A 95 -13.27 11.36 14.29
N THR A 96 -13.27 11.67 15.59
CA THR A 96 -12.81 12.95 16.15
C THR A 96 -11.36 13.27 15.84
N ARG A 97 -10.52 12.26 15.53
CA ARG A 97 -9.13 12.49 15.10
C ARG A 97 -9.03 13.37 13.85
N ARG A 98 -10.09 13.42 13.04
CA ARG A 98 -10.17 14.23 11.81
C ARG A 98 -10.39 15.72 12.06
N GLU A 99 -10.81 16.09 13.27
CA GLU A 99 -10.96 17.48 13.70
C GLU A 99 -9.64 18.06 14.22
N SER A 100 -8.58 17.25 14.29
CA SER A 100 -7.25 17.71 14.69
C SER A 100 -6.73 18.78 13.72
N PRO A 101 -6.12 19.87 14.22
CA PRO A 101 -5.47 20.86 13.38
C PRO A 101 -4.16 20.37 12.75
N ASP A 102 -3.66 19.19 13.15
CA ASP A 102 -2.44 18.60 12.60
C ASP A 102 -2.77 17.56 11.50
N PRO A 103 -2.34 17.81 10.23
CA PRO A 103 -2.58 16.87 9.14
C PRO A 103 -1.94 15.51 9.37
N LEU A 104 -0.78 15.45 10.03
CA LEU A 104 -0.10 14.19 10.27
C LEU A 104 -0.87 13.35 11.30
N LEU A 105 -1.36 13.98 12.37
CA LEU A 105 -2.23 13.35 13.36
C LEU A 105 -3.54 12.81 12.73
N SER A 106 -4.13 13.56 11.80
CA SER A 106 -5.39 13.16 11.14
C SER A 106 -5.28 11.90 10.26
N VAL A 107 -4.06 11.58 9.77
CA VAL A 107 -3.80 10.49 8.82
C VAL A 107 -3.03 9.34 9.47
N ALA A 108 -1.93 9.67 10.15
CA ALA A 108 -1.01 8.70 10.74
C ALA A 108 -1.34 8.37 12.20
N GLY A 109 -2.15 9.19 12.88
CA GLY A 109 -2.26 9.15 14.34
C GLY A 109 -1.08 9.88 15.01
N PRO A 110 -0.92 9.74 16.34
CA PRO A 110 0.20 10.37 17.05
C PRO A 110 1.54 9.84 16.53
N VAL A 111 2.32 10.72 15.91
CA VAL A 111 3.68 10.42 15.44
C VAL A 111 4.67 11.05 16.41
N LYS A 112 5.41 10.23 17.15
CA LYS A 112 6.50 10.71 18.01
C LYS A 112 7.82 10.50 17.29
N VAL A 113 8.52 11.59 17.01
CA VAL A 113 9.85 11.52 16.40
C VAL A 113 10.90 11.59 17.51
N ARG A 114 11.79 10.61 17.56
CA ARG A 114 12.89 10.54 18.52
C ARG A 114 14.23 10.57 17.79
N GLN A 115 15.22 11.19 18.41
CA GLN A 115 16.60 11.17 17.96
C GLN A 115 17.34 10.05 18.69
N HIS A 116 18.15 9.27 17.98
CA HIS A 116 19.16 8.43 18.58
C HIS A 116 20.53 8.74 18.01
N VAL A 117 21.53 8.47 18.85
CA VAL A 117 22.94 8.65 18.59
C VAL A 117 23.57 7.30 18.86
N ASP A 118 24.20 6.71 17.87
CA ASP A 118 24.95 5.47 18.07
C ASP A 118 26.27 5.72 18.81
N ARG A 119 27.03 4.64 19.05
CA ARG A 119 28.34 4.73 19.71
C ARG A 119 29.40 5.45 18.88
N ALA A 120 29.21 5.56 17.57
CA ALA A 120 30.10 6.26 16.65
C ALA A 120 29.72 7.75 16.50
N GLY A 121 28.65 8.21 17.17
CA GLY A 121 28.16 9.57 17.08
C GLY A 121 27.21 9.82 15.90
N ASN A 122 26.86 8.79 15.12
CA ASN A 122 25.90 8.93 14.02
C ASN A 122 24.51 9.21 14.58
N ARG A 123 23.86 10.19 13.99
CA ARG A 123 22.55 10.70 14.38
C ARG A 123 21.49 10.16 13.43
N PHE A 124 20.40 9.65 13.99
CA PHE A 124 19.27 9.20 13.18
C PHE A 124 17.94 9.41 13.92
N GLY A 125 16.95 9.79 13.13
CA GLY A 125 15.58 9.97 13.54
C GLY A 125 14.79 8.68 13.38
N VAL A 126 13.97 8.37 14.38
CA VAL A 126 13.01 7.27 14.32
C VAL A 126 11.63 7.80 14.68
N ALA A 127 10.64 7.46 13.85
CA ALA A 127 9.24 7.79 14.08
C ALA A 127 8.53 6.59 14.72
N GLU A 128 7.95 6.81 15.91
CA GLU A 128 7.06 5.88 16.58
C GLU A 128 5.61 6.18 16.17
N VAL A 129 4.93 5.19 15.60
CA VAL A 129 3.54 5.26 15.13
C VAL A 129 2.89 3.92 15.39
N ASP A 130 1.72 3.88 16.05
CA ASP A 130 0.94 2.66 16.32
C ASP A 130 1.78 1.48 16.87
N GLY A 131 2.64 1.78 17.86
CA GLY A 131 3.51 0.78 18.50
C GLY A 131 4.68 0.25 17.64
N GLY A 132 4.82 0.75 16.40
CA GLY A 132 5.95 0.42 15.52
C GLY A 132 6.89 1.60 15.31
N TRP A 133 8.12 1.28 14.95
CA TRP A 133 9.25 2.19 14.86
C TRP A 133 9.77 2.22 13.43
N SER A 134 9.71 3.39 12.80
CA SER A 134 10.08 3.58 11.40
C SER A 134 11.28 4.50 11.25
N ALA A 135 12.26 4.11 10.45
CA ALA A 135 13.39 4.96 10.05
C ALA A 135 13.38 5.14 8.53
N LEU A 136 13.87 6.30 8.08
CA LEU A 136 13.84 6.71 6.68
C LEU A 136 15.25 6.93 6.17
N VAL A 137 15.52 6.34 5.00
CA VAL A 137 16.73 6.56 4.20
C VAL A 137 16.33 7.37 2.98
N ARG A 138 16.86 8.57 2.85
CA ARG A 138 16.66 9.43 1.67
C ARG A 138 17.78 9.17 0.67
N LEU A 139 17.44 8.91 -0.59
CA LEU A 139 18.41 8.86 -1.67
C LEU A 139 18.76 10.27 -2.14
N THR A 140 20.04 10.49 -2.47
CA THR A 140 20.44 11.67 -3.23
C THR A 140 19.71 11.66 -4.58
N PRO A 141 19.18 12.80 -5.06
CA PRO A 141 18.52 12.86 -6.36
C PRO A 141 19.42 12.32 -7.47
N GLY A 142 18.92 11.35 -8.25
CA GLY A 142 19.71 10.67 -9.27
C GLY A 142 18.90 9.67 -10.10
N THR A 143 19.56 9.07 -11.09
CA THR A 143 18.99 8.18 -12.12
C THR A 143 18.85 6.72 -11.66
N GLY A 144 18.55 6.49 -10.38
CA GLY A 144 18.33 5.14 -9.87
C GLY A 144 17.11 4.47 -10.49
N ALA A 145 17.31 3.28 -11.06
CA ALA A 145 16.22 2.46 -11.60
C ALA A 145 15.36 1.94 -10.43
N PRO A 146 14.02 2.10 -10.50
CA PRO A 146 13.14 1.77 -9.38
C PRO A 146 13.07 0.27 -9.10
N GLY A 147 13.33 -0.57 -10.11
CA GLY A 147 13.40 -2.02 -9.95
C GLY A 147 14.55 -2.45 -9.04
N ALA A 148 15.76 -1.93 -9.28
CA ALA A 148 16.94 -2.21 -8.46
C ALA A 148 16.74 -1.77 -7.00
N LEU A 149 16.13 -0.60 -6.79
CA LEU A 149 15.80 -0.12 -5.44
C LEU A 149 14.77 -1.02 -4.74
N ALA A 150 13.76 -1.50 -5.46
CA ALA A 150 12.77 -2.44 -4.92
C ALA A 150 13.40 -3.79 -4.57
N ASP A 151 14.39 -4.25 -5.34
CA ASP A 151 15.11 -5.50 -5.08
C ASP A 151 16.02 -5.37 -3.84
N ILE A 152 16.77 -4.25 -3.71
CA ILE A 152 17.56 -3.95 -2.52
C ILE A 152 16.66 -3.87 -1.27
N LEU A 153 15.52 -3.19 -1.37
CA LEU A 153 14.55 -3.11 -0.28
C LEU A 153 14.00 -4.49 0.09
N ARG A 154 13.74 -5.36 -0.89
CA ARG A 154 13.26 -6.72 -0.66
C ARG A 154 14.29 -7.58 0.04
N GLU A 155 15.56 -7.45 -0.33
CA GLU A 155 16.65 -8.13 0.36
C GLU A 155 16.75 -7.67 1.82
N ALA A 156 16.73 -6.36 2.06
CA ALA A 156 16.69 -5.80 3.41
C ALA A 156 15.46 -6.30 4.21
N TYR A 157 14.30 -6.48 3.56
CA TYR A 157 13.09 -7.01 4.20
C TYR A 157 13.17 -8.49 4.59
N ARG A 158 13.93 -9.28 3.82
CA ARG A 158 14.09 -10.74 4.01
C ARG A 158 15.10 -11.12 5.08
N ARG A 159 15.97 -10.17 5.46
CA ARG A 159 16.93 -10.37 6.54
C ARG A 159 16.25 -10.80 7.85
N THR A 160 16.92 -11.70 8.56
CA THR A 160 16.39 -12.35 9.77
C THR A 160 16.96 -11.78 11.06
N ASP A 161 18.02 -10.97 11.00
CA ASP A 161 18.67 -10.36 12.17
C ASP A 161 17.82 -9.25 12.83
N VAL A 162 17.02 -8.56 12.00
CA VAL A 162 15.97 -7.63 12.43
C VAL A 162 14.73 -7.88 11.55
N PRO A 163 13.82 -8.79 11.96
CA PRO A 163 12.61 -9.05 11.20
C PRO A 163 11.74 -7.79 11.13
N LEU A 164 11.65 -7.20 9.94
CA LEU A 164 10.84 -6.01 9.70
C LEU A 164 9.36 -6.38 9.62
N ALA A 165 8.49 -5.54 10.20
CA ALA A 165 7.05 -5.63 9.97
C ALA A 165 6.75 -5.34 8.49
N SER A 166 7.38 -4.27 8.00
CA SER A 166 7.23 -3.79 6.63
C SER A 166 8.44 -2.98 6.19
N ALA A 167 8.56 -2.83 4.88
CA ALA A 167 9.57 -2.00 4.22
C ALA A 167 8.93 -1.30 3.03
N GLN A 168 9.30 -0.06 2.75
CA GLN A 168 8.63 0.77 1.75
C GLN A 168 9.63 1.53 0.89
N LEU A 169 9.38 1.58 -0.41
CA LEU A 169 10.00 2.52 -1.35
C LEU A 169 8.93 3.54 -1.75
N LEU A 170 9.18 4.81 -1.45
CA LEU A 170 8.31 5.93 -1.83
C LEU A 170 9.05 6.81 -2.83
N THR A 171 8.49 6.96 -4.04
CA THR A 171 8.96 7.89 -5.06
C THR A 171 8.03 9.09 -5.13
N TRP A 172 8.56 10.30 -4.96
CA TRP A 172 7.86 11.56 -5.15
C TRP A 172 8.32 12.26 -6.42
N ALA A 173 7.46 12.30 -7.42
CA ALA A 173 7.69 12.94 -8.70
C ALA A 173 7.02 14.32 -8.76
N ILE A 174 7.80 15.36 -9.02
CA ILE A 174 7.32 16.75 -9.18
C ILE A 174 7.65 17.19 -10.61
N PRO A 175 6.65 17.46 -11.46
CA PRO A 175 6.91 18.01 -12.78
C PRO A 175 7.43 19.46 -12.67
N ARG A 176 8.52 19.74 -13.39
CA ARG A 176 9.23 21.02 -13.46
C ARG A 176 9.56 21.31 -14.93
N GLY A 177 8.62 21.96 -15.63
CA GLY A 177 8.71 22.11 -17.09
C GLY A 177 8.73 20.74 -17.77
N ASP A 178 9.73 20.50 -18.61
CA ASP A 178 9.92 19.24 -19.33
C ASP A 178 10.65 18.16 -18.51
N GLN A 179 11.07 18.49 -17.28
CA GLN A 179 11.75 17.56 -16.39
C GLN A 179 10.84 17.10 -15.25
N VAL A 180 11.13 15.92 -14.70
CA VAL A 180 10.48 15.40 -13.51
C VAL A 180 11.51 15.24 -12.41
N LEU A 181 11.45 16.11 -11.39
CA LEU A 181 12.27 15.95 -10.20
C LEU A 181 11.75 14.76 -9.39
N ARG A 182 12.66 13.87 -8.97
CA ARG A 182 12.31 12.70 -8.17
C ARG A 182 13.04 12.71 -6.85
N VAL A 183 12.29 12.64 -5.77
CA VAL A 183 12.81 12.37 -4.43
C VAL A 183 12.39 10.96 -4.05
N ARG A 184 13.31 10.17 -3.50
CA ARG A 184 13.04 8.78 -3.12
C ARG A 184 13.41 8.55 -1.67
N TRP A 185 12.48 7.96 -0.93
CA TRP A 185 12.70 7.50 0.43
C TRP A 185 12.50 5.99 0.50
N LEU A 186 13.38 5.33 1.25
CA LEU A 186 13.21 3.95 1.66
C LEU A 186 12.94 3.96 3.16
N ALA A 187 11.80 3.42 3.58
CA ALA A 187 11.44 3.32 4.98
C ALA A 187 11.48 1.87 5.43
N VAL A 188 12.02 1.63 6.63
CA VAL A 188 11.99 0.33 7.29
C VAL A 188 11.21 0.47 8.59
N ARG A 189 10.31 -0.47 8.85
CA ARG A 189 9.48 -0.46 10.06
C ARG A 189 9.67 -1.74 10.85
N TYR A 190 10.01 -1.55 12.11
CA TYR A 190 10.17 -2.61 13.09
C TYR A 190 9.05 -2.54 14.13
N ARG A 191 8.56 -3.71 14.55
CA ARG A 191 7.50 -3.86 15.54
C ARG A 191 7.93 -4.82 16.64
N PRO A 192 8.16 -4.34 17.87
CA PRO A 192 8.61 -5.19 18.98
C PRO A 192 7.62 -6.31 19.31
N ASP A 193 6.32 -6.11 19.09
CA ASP A 193 5.28 -7.11 19.31
C ASP A 193 5.35 -8.28 18.32
N LEU A 194 5.90 -8.06 17.12
CA LEU A 194 6.06 -9.09 16.10
C LEU A 194 7.42 -9.79 16.16
N ALA A 195 8.44 -9.13 16.71
CA ALA A 195 9.83 -9.65 16.72
C ALA A 195 10.57 -9.33 18.03
N PRO A 196 10.04 -9.69 19.22
CA PRO A 196 10.54 -9.21 20.51
C PRO A 196 12.00 -9.55 20.78
N ILE A 197 12.47 -10.69 20.26
CA ILE A 197 13.85 -11.18 20.44
C ILE A 197 14.88 -10.17 19.92
N ALA A 198 14.62 -9.50 18.79
CA ALA A 198 15.55 -8.55 18.19
C ALA A 198 15.73 -7.29 19.07
N ALA A 199 14.65 -6.82 19.70
CA ALA A 199 14.69 -5.71 20.65
C ALA A 199 15.37 -6.13 21.96
N LEU A 200 15.05 -7.31 22.51
CA LEU A 200 15.66 -7.83 23.72
C LEU A 200 17.18 -7.94 23.60
N ALA A 201 17.67 -8.52 22.50
CA ALA A 201 19.10 -8.63 22.20
C ALA A 201 19.84 -7.28 22.12
N ARG A 202 19.11 -6.17 21.91
CA ARG A 202 19.66 -4.82 21.75
C ARG A 202 19.41 -3.90 22.95
N GLY A 203 18.97 -4.45 24.08
CA GLY A 203 18.78 -3.74 25.34
C GLY A 203 17.34 -3.71 25.86
N GLY A 204 16.40 -4.33 25.14
CA GLY A 204 15.00 -4.43 25.55
C GLY A 204 14.21 -3.13 25.48
N GLY A 205 12.89 -3.23 25.64
CA GLY A 205 11.97 -2.09 25.64
C GLY A 205 12.10 -1.16 24.43
N ASP A 206 11.80 0.13 24.65
CA ASP A 206 11.91 1.19 23.64
C ASP A 206 13.32 1.34 23.08
N LEU A 207 14.35 1.22 23.92
CA LEU A 207 15.74 1.38 23.49
C LEU A 207 16.16 0.28 22.52
N GLY A 208 15.80 -0.97 22.83
CA GLY A 208 16.04 -2.12 21.97
C GLY A 208 15.27 -2.03 20.65
N ALA A 209 14.03 -1.54 20.69
CA ALA A 209 13.23 -1.29 19.49
C ALA A 209 13.88 -0.24 18.59
N LEU A 210 14.26 0.88 19.18
CA LEU A 210 14.93 1.97 18.48
C LEU A 210 16.24 1.47 17.84
N ARG A 211 17.09 0.76 18.60
CA ARG A 211 18.36 0.21 18.09
C ARG A 211 18.15 -0.83 16.99
N SER A 212 17.08 -1.62 17.07
CA SER A 212 16.71 -2.57 16.01
C SER A 212 16.35 -1.84 14.73
N THR A 213 15.49 -0.82 14.80
CA THR A 213 15.13 0.00 13.63
C THR A 213 16.34 0.71 13.03
N ALA A 214 17.22 1.26 13.88
CA ALA A 214 18.46 1.90 13.45
C ALA A 214 19.40 0.93 12.72
N SER A 215 19.60 -0.26 13.29
CA SER A 215 20.40 -1.33 12.71
C SER A 215 19.87 -1.73 11.32
N ALA A 216 18.56 -1.81 11.15
CA ALA A 216 17.93 -2.09 9.86
C ALA A 216 18.15 -0.95 8.84
N ALA A 217 18.01 0.31 9.26
CA ALA A 217 18.23 1.46 8.39
C ALA A 217 19.70 1.59 7.94
N LEU A 218 20.65 1.39 8.85
CA LEU A 218 22.09 1.39 8.53
C LEU A 218 22.46 0.23 7.61
N SER A 219 21.88 -0.95 7.83
CA SER A 219 22.05 -2.11 6.95
C SER A 219 21.54 -1.83 5.54
N LEU A 220 20.36 -1.19 5.42
CA LEU A 220 19.81 -0.78 4.13
C LEU A 220 20.69 0.27 3.44
N MET A 221 21.20 1.25 4.20
CA MET A 221 22.13 2.26 3.69
C MET A 221 23.44 1.63 3.16
N GLY A 222 23.97 0.61 3.85
CA GLY A 222 25.12 -0.17 3.39
C GLY A 222 24.84 -0.89 2.07
N ALA A 223 23.70 -1.59 1.96
CA ALA A 223 23.31 -2.26 0.73
C ALA A 223 23.09 -1.29 -0.45
N LEU A 224 22.56 -0.10 -0.18
CA LEU A 224 22.43 0.97 -1.17
C LEU A 224 23.81 1.47 -1.64
N ALA A 225 24.76 1.66 -0.72
CA ALA A 225 26.12 2.11 -1.04
C ALA A 225 26.89 1.07 -1.87
N GLU A 226 26.77 -0.22 -1.54
CA GLU A 226 27.33 -1.33 -2.33
C GLU A 226 26.79 -1.36 -3.76
N ALA A 227 25.52 -0.98 -3.94
CA ALA A 227 24.89 -0.82 -5.25
C ALA A 227 25.17 0.53 -5.93
N GLY A 228 26.05 1.37 -5.35
CA GLY A 228 26.43 2.67 -5.91
C GLY A 228 25.43 3.81 -5.66
N TYR A 229 24.43 3.62 -4.80
CA TYR A 229 23.47 4.66 -4.46
C TYR A 229 23.93 5.48 -3.24
N GLN A 230 24.09 6.78 -3.44
CA GLN A 230 24.30 7.71 -2.34
C GLN A 230 23.00 7.92 -1.56
N SER A 231 23.07 7.75 -0.24
CA SER A 231 21.90 7.82 0.63
C SER A 231 22.26 8.33 2.02
N THR A 232 21.25 8.85 2.73
CA THR A 232 21.38 9.41 4.08
C THR A 232 20.23 8.95 4.95
N VAL A 233 20.50 8.51 6.18
CA VAL A 233 19.46 8.27 7.18
C VAL A 233 19.04 9.63 7.76
N LEU A 234 17.74 9.92 7.76
CA LEU A 234 17.25 11.22 8.21
C LEU A 234 17.36 11.38 9.72
N GLU A 235 17.79 12.55 10.19
CA GLU A 235 17.71 12.93 11.61
C GLU A 235 16.27 13.25 12.04
N ALA A 236 15.99 13.36 13.34
CA ALA A 236 14.65 13.63 13.86
C ALA A 236 14.00 14.88 13.27
N GLY A 237 14.75 15.99 13.19
CA GLY A 237 14.24 17.25 12.62
C GLY A 237 13.96 17.14 11.12
N GLU A 238 14.86 16.48 10.38
CA GLU A 238 14.70 16.24 8.95
C GLU A 238 13.54 15.30 8.66
N LEU A 239 13.41 14.22 9.43
CA LEU A 239 12.32 13.26 9.37
C LEU A 239 10.97 13.97 9.54
N ALA A 240 10.82 14.80 10.58
CA ALA A 240 9.60 15.56 10.82
C ALA A 240 9.27 16.55 9.69
N LYS A 241 10.28 17.10 9.00
CA LYS A 241 10.11 17.98 7.84
C LYS A 241 9.70 17.19 6.60
N GLU A 242 10.37 16.09 6.31
CA GLU A 242 10.14 15.23 5.15
C GLU A 242 8.74 14.57 5.23
N LEU A 243 8.26 14.21 6.42
CA LEU A 243 6.88 13.74 6.60
C LEU A 243 5.84 14.81 6.22
N ARG A 244 6.10 16.09 6.53
CA ARG A 244 5.22 17.19 6.13
C ARG A 244 5.28 17.45 4.62
N VAL A 245 6.47 17.39 4.02
CA VAL A 245 6.64 17.46 2.56
C VAL A 245 5.86 16.32 1.88
N ALA A 246 6.00 15.11 2.40
CA ALA A 246 5.30 13.93 1.91
C ALA A 246 3.79 13.93 2.19
N LEU A 247 3.26 14.83 3.02
CA LEU A 247 1.79 15.03 3.10
C LEU A 247 1.27 15.86 1.93
N GLY A 248 2.12 16.71 1.32
CA GLY A 248 1.73 17.58 0.22
C GLY A 248 0.65 18.60 0.60
N VAL A 249 0.63 19.02 1.88
CA VAL A 249 -0.36 19.97 2.42
C VAL A 249 0.28 21.31 2.75
N GLN A 250 -0.54 22.35 2.68
CA GLN A 250 -0.19 23.70 3.13
C GLN A 250 -1.39 24.30 3.86
N GLY A 251 -1.11 25.22 4.79
CA GLY A 251 -2.14 25.97 5.51
C GLY A 251 -2.77 25.22 6.71
N PRO A 252 -3.58 25.95 7.50
CA PRO A 252 -4.28 25.39 8.65
C PRO A 252 -5.42 24.45 8.21
N ALA A 253 -5.88 23.59 9.12
CA ALA A 253 -7.04 22.75 8.87
C ALA A 253 -8.28 23.59 8.53
N SER A 254 -9.07 23.12 7.56
CA SER A 254 -10.37 23.68 7.21
C SER A 254 -11.28 22.57 6.72
N GLY A 255 -12.30 22.26 7.52
CA GLY A 255 -13.25 21.19 7.25
C GLY A 255 -12.68 19.77 7.35
N ALA A 256 -13.55 18.78 7.10
CA ALA A 256 -13.14 17.38 7.10
C ALA A 256 -12.21 17.08 5.93
N PRO A 257 -11.05 16.45 6.16
CA PRO A 257 -10.02 16.36 5.13
C PRO A 257 -10.29 15.29 4.06
N GLU A 258 -11.31 14.45 4.24
CA GLU A 258 -11.64 13.37 3.30
C GLU A 258 -13.06 13.50 2.75
N SER A 259 -13.18 13.53 1.43
CA SER A 259 -14.42 13.33 0.71
C SER A 259 -14.45 11.95 0.05
N TRP A 260 -15.60 11.56 -0.52
CA TRP A 260 -15.69 10.32 -1.26
C TRP A 260 -14.72 10.25 -2.45
N ARG A 261 -14.44 11.38 -3.11
CA ARG A 261 -13.68 11.44 -4.37
C ARG A 261 -12.23 11.88 -4.20
N ALA A 262 -11.89 12.56 -3.11
CA ALA A 262 -10.56 13.11 -2.90
C ALA A 262 -10.29 13.36 -1.41
N TRP A 263 -9.01 13.57 -1.09
CA TRP A 263 -8.55 14.09 0.19
C TRP A 263 -8.02 15.51 -0.01
N THR A 264 -8.41 16.43 0.86
CA THR A 264 -8.13 17.87 0.78
C THR A 264 -7.81 18.38 2.16
N TRP A 265 -6.72 19.12 2.33
CA TRP A 265 -6.38 19.73 3.62
C TRP A 265 -6.48 21.24 3.54
N GLY A 266 -7.16 21.87 4.49
CA GLY A 266 -7.09 23.33 4.65
C GLY A 266 -7.61 24.16 3.47
N GLY A 267 -8.54 23.63 2.66
CA GLY A 267 -8.94 24.26 1.40
C GLY A 267 -7.85 24.22 0.31
N GLY A 268 -6.75 23.52 0.54
CA GLY A 268 -5.68 23.29 -0.41
C GLY A 268 -6.09 22.37 -1.57
N ALA A 269 -5.15 22.12 -2.47
CA ALA A 269 -5.40 21.36 -3.68
C ALA A 269 -5.84 19.91 -3.38
N PRO A 270 -6.82 19.36 -4.11
CA PRO A 270 -7.28 18.00 -3.91
C PRO A 270 -6.19 17.00 -4.25
N GLN A 271 -6.16 15.92 -3.47
CA GLN A 271 -5.31 14.77 -3.68
C GLN A 271 -6.18 13.53 -3.88
N MET A 272 -5.89 12.72 -4.90
CA MET A 272 -6.55 11.42 -5.10
C MET A 272 -5.55 10.29 -4.98
N CYS A 273 -6.02 9.18 -4.43
CA CYS A 273 -5.25 7.96 -4.29
C CYS A 273 -5.83 6.88 -5.19
N PHE A 274 -4.96 6.05 -5.75
CA PHE A 274 -5.29 5.05 -6.74
C PHE A 274 -4.56 3.74 -6.43
N ALA A 275 -5.22 2.62 -6.70
CA ALA A 275 -4.56 1.32 -6.82
C ALA A 275 -4.20 1.11 -8.30
N PRO A 276 -2.92 0.91 -8.64
CA PRO A 276 -2.55 0.59 -10.01
C PRO A 276 -3.02 -0.82 -10.36
N ARG A 277 -3.36 -1.05 -11.63
CA ARG A 277 -3.69 -2.40 -12.13
C ARG A 277 -2.45 -3.29 -12.25
N THR A 278 -1.25 -2.70 -12.25
CA THR A 278 0.03 -3.41 -12.31
C THR A 278 0.97 -2.91 -11.22
N SER A 279 1.81 -3.79 -10.69
CA SER A 279 2.82 -3.45 -9.69
C SER A 279 4.02 -2.70 -10.26
N ARG A 280 4.09 -2.49 -11.58
CA ARG A 280 5.22 -1.85 -12.29
C ARG A 280 5.21 -0.32 -12.23
N ALA A 281 4.24 0.29 -11.54
CA ALA A 281 4.07 1.74 -11.52
C ALA A 281 5.04 2.51 -10.59
N LEU A 282 6.19 1.93 -10.23
CA LEU A 282 7.11 2.43 -9.19
C LEU A 282 7.65 3.86 -9.43
N ASP A 283 7.68 4.28 -10.69
CA ASP A 283 8.17 5.60 -11.13
C ASP A 283 7.11 6.43 -11.86
N ALA A 284 5.83 6.17 -11.59
CA ALA A 284 4.74 6.93 -12.21
C ALA A 284 4.91 8.45 -11.98
N ALA A 285 4.73 9.21 -13.06
CA ALA A 285 4.64 10.66 -13.05
C ALA A 285 3.42 11.02 -13.89
N VAL A 286 2.38 11.55 -13.26
CA VAL A 286 1.10 11.85 -13.94
C VAL A 286 1.18 13.24 -14.56
N PRO A 287 1.02 13.37 -15.90
CA PRO A 287 0.98 14.67 -16.55
C PRO A 287 -0.10 15.58 -15.97
N GLY A 288 0.21 16.86 -15.80
CA GLY A 288 -0.70 17.86 -15.22
C GLY A 288 -0.82 17.85 -13.70
N ALA A 289 -0.22 16.88 -13.00
CA ALA A 289 -0.22 16.85 -11.54
C ALA A 289 0.68 17.93 -10.94
N ALA A 290 0.40 18.37 -9.71
CA ALA A 290 1.37 19.12 -8.90
C ALA A 290 2.46 18.19 -8.36
N PHE A 291 2.09 16.97 -8.00
CA PHE A 291 3.02 15.89 -7.66
C PHE A 291 2.37 14.52 -7.88
N THR A 292 3.19 13.49 -8.04
CA THR A 292 2.81 12.08 -8.00
C THR A 292 3.66 11.36 -6.97
N ALA A 293 3.05 10.75 -5.96
CA ALA A 293 3.70 9.90 -4.99
C ALA A 293 3.37 8.44 -5.29
N THR A 294 4.36 7.58 -5.50
CA THR A 294 4.16 6.14 -5.65
C THR A 294 4.82 5.40 -4.51
N SER A 295 4.00 4.68 -3.75
CA SER A 295 4.42 3.86 -2.62
C SER A 295 4.42 2.39 -3.04
N TYR A 296 5.54 1.71 -2.79
CA TYR A 296 5.71 0.26 -2.90
C TYR A 296 6.04 -0.28 -1.52
N THR A 297 5.12 -1.03 -0.92
CA THR A 297 5.25 -1.53 0.45
C THR A 297 5.28 -3.04 0.47
N LEU A 298 6.32 -3.58 1.11
CA LEU A 298 6.49 -4.99 1.44
C LEU A 298 5.92 -5.25 2.84
N THR A 299 5.10 -6.28 2.96
CA THR A 299 4.50 -6.78 4.20
C THR A 299 4.51 -8.30 4.21
N ARG A 300 4.19 -8.93 5.34
CA ARG A 300 3.95 -10.36 5.45
C ARG A 300 2.48 -10.62 5.72
N THR A 301 1.92 -11.61 5.02
CA THR A 301 0.61 -12.18 5.38
C THR A 301 0.70 -12.94 6.70
N ALA A 302 -0.45 -13.27 7.30
CA ALA A 302 -0.48 -14.11 8.50
C ALA A 302 0.22 -15.48 8.31
N GLY A 303 0.24 -15.99 7.07
CA GLY A 303 0.99 -17.21 6.71
C GLY A 303 2.46 -16.97 6.37
N GLY A 304 3.04 -15.81 6.72
CA GLY A 304 4.45 -15.48 6.50
C GLY A 304 4.83 -15.14 5.06
N LYS A 305 3.92 -15.28 4.09
CA LYS A 305 4.20 -14.96 2.68
C LYS A 305 4.36 -13.46 2.47
N GLU A 306 5.39 -13.09 1.71
CA GLU A 306 5.63 -11.72 1.26
C GLU A 306 4.44 -11.22 0.42
N LYS A 307 3.98 -10.01 0.73
CA LYS A 307 2.91 -9.31 0.02
C LYS A 307 3.40 -7.92 -0.35
N VAL A 308 3.21 -7.57 -1.61
CA VAL A 308 3.46 -6.24 -2.14
C VAL A 308 2.13 -5.48 -2.25
N ASP A 309 2.07 -4.26 -1.72
CA ASP A 309 1.03 -3.29 -2.02
C ASP A 309 1.64 -2.09 -2.76
N VAL A 310 0.95 -1.59 -3.79
CA VAL A 310 1.37 -0.38 -4.51
C VAL A 310 0.23 0.63 -4.47
N THR A 311 0.52 1.85 -4.03
CA THR A 311 -0.44 2.95 -3.99
C THR A 311 0.13 4.16 -4.71
N ILE A 312 -0.66 4.75 -5.61
CA ILE A 312 -0.32 6.01 -6.28
C ILE A 312 -1.18 7.11 -5.66
N ARG A 313 -0.57 8.22 -5.27
CA ARG A 313 -1.27 9.45 -4.88
C ARG A 313 -0.88 10.58 -5.81
N VAL A 314 -1.88 11.29 -6.30
CA VAL A 314 -1.73 12.42 -7.20
C VAL A 314 -2.30 13.65 -6.53
N GLY A 315 -1.49 14.71 -6.40
CA GLY A 315 -1.96 16.03 -6.00
C GLY A 315 -2.24 16.89 -7.22
N ALA A 316 -3.39 17.56 -7.24
CA ALA A 316 -3.67 18.59 -8.24
C ALA A 316 -2.93 19.91 -7.91
N ARG A 317 -2.90 20.80 -8.90
CA ARG A 317 -2.63 22.22 -8.65
C ARG A 317 -3.89 22.87 -8.06
N PRO A 318 -3.77 23.96 -7.28
CA PRO A 318 -4.93 24.71 -6.80
C PRO A 318 -5.89 25.07 -7.94
N GLY A 319 -7.18 24.81 -7.76
CA GLY A 319 -8.23 25.08 -8.76
C GLY A 319 -8.32 24.08 -9.93
N ALA A 320 -7.42 23.12 -10.05
CA ALA A 320 -7.44 22.11 -11.11
C ALA A 320 -8.05 20.77 -10.63
N PRO A 321 -8.73 20.00 -11.49
CA PRO A 321 -9.11 18.63 -11.18
C PRO A 321 -7.86 17.74 -11.05
N VAL A 322 -7.94 16.69 -10.22
CA VAL A 322 -6.84 15.73 -10.07
C VAL A 322 -6.75 14.85 -11.31
N PRO A 323 -5.61 14.82 -12.03
CA PRO A 323 -5.46 13.96 -13.19
C PRO A 323 -5.43 12.50 -12.77
N VAL A 324 -6.04 11.64 -13.59
CA VAL A 324 -6.15 10.20 -13.31
C VAL A 324 -4.98 9.47 -13.98
N PRO A 325 -4.16 8.72 -13.22
CA PRO A 325 -3.11 7.90 -13.81
C PRO A 325 -3.69 6.86 -14.78
N PRO A 326 -3.02 6.58 -15.91
CA PRO A 326 -3.44 5.50 -16.79
C PRO A 326 -3.38 4.15 -16.07
N SER A 327 -4.35 3.27 -16.34
CA SER A 327 -4.40 1.92 -15.76
C SER A 327 -4.41 1.88 -14.22
N ALA A 328 -5.02 2.87 -13.57
CA ALA A 328 -5.23 2.87 -12.12
C ALA A 328 -6.72 3.01 -11.77
N VAL A 329 -7.10 2.53 -10.59
CA VAL A 329 -8.47 2.58 -10.07
C VAL A 329 -8.50 3.51 -8.86
N PRO A 330 -9.40 4.51 -8.82
CA PRO A 330 -9.48 5.43 -7.69
C PRO A 330 -9.92 4.73 -6.40
N LEU A 331 -9.32 5.15 -5.28
CA LEU A 331 -9.63 4.65 -3.94
C LEU A 331 -10.77 5.44 -3.28
N HIS A 332 -11.91 5.55 -3.96
CA HIS A 332 -13.05 6.30 -3.45
C HIS A 332 -13.46 5.85 -2.04
N GLY A 333 -13.72 6.84 -1.17
CA GLY A 333 -14.03 6.65 0.26
C GLY A 333 -12.87 6.13 1.13
N ARG A 334 -11.66 6.04 0.56
CA ARG A 334 -10.44 5.51 1.20
C ARG A 334 -9.21 6.36 0.88
N HIS A 335 -9.40 7.63 0.54
CA HIS A 335 -8.29 8.51 0.20
C HIS A 335 -7.41 8.81 1.42
N GLY A 336 -7.97 8.92 2.63
CA GLY A 336 -7.18 9.09 3.85
C GLY A 336 -6.25 7.90 4.11
N ALA A 337 -6.73 6.66 3.88
CA ALA A 337 -5.90 5.46 3.96
C ALA A 337 -4.82 5.43 2.84
N GLY A 338 -5.17 5.88 1.63
CA GLY A 338 -4.19 6.03 0.55
C GLY A 338 -3.09 7.04 0.87
N VAL A 339 -3.46 8.20 1.43
CA VAL A 339 -2.52 9.24 1.91
C VAL A 339 -1.59 8.62 2.95
N ARG A 340 -2.14 7.90 3.94
CA ARG A 340 -1.39 7.17 4.97
C ARG A 340 -0.37 6.19 4.38
N ARG A 341 -0.76 5.38 3.39
CA ARG A 341 0.13 4.44 2.69
C ARG A 341 1.22 5.11 1.86
N THR A 342 1.03 6.38 1.51
CA THR A 342 2.01 7.19 0.77
C THR A 342 2.83 8.12 1.65
N LEU A 343 2.74 7.97 2.98
CA LEU A 343 3.74 8.53 3.89
C LEU A 343 4.94 7.58 3.94
N PRO A 344 6.18 8.11 3.99
CA PRO A 344 7.40 7.30 4.05
C PRO A 344 7.62 6.74 5.46
N LEU A 345 6.66 5.96 5.98
CA LEU A 345 6.70 5.38 7.33
C LEU A 345 6.55 3.86 7.31
N ALA A 346 6.41 3.26 6.12
CA ALA A 346 6.08 1.86 5.90
C ALA A 346 4.88 1.40 6.76
N LEU A 347 3.82 2.21 6.86
CA LEU A 347 2.69 1.86 7.70
C LEU A 347 1.94 0.67 7.11
N ASP A 348 1.59 -0.28 7.99
CA ASP A 348 0.70 -1.37 7.67
C ASP A 348 -0.76 -0.87 7.58
N ASP A 349 -1.60 -1.65 6.92
CA ASP A 349 -3.04 -1.44 6.79
C ASP A 349 -3.86 -1.90 7.99
#